data_AF-A0A7R9VT71-F1
#
_entry.id   AF-A0A7R9VT71-F1
#
_cell.length_a   1.000
_cell.length_b   1.000
_cell.length_c   1.000
_cell.angle_alpha   90.00
_cell.angle_beta   90.00
_cell.angle_gamma   90.00
#
_symmetry.space_group_name_H-M   'P 1'
#
loop_
_entity.id
_entity.type
_entity.pdbx_description
1 polymer ?
#
loop_
_entity_poly.entity_id
_entity_poly.type
_entity_poly.pdbx_seq_one_letter_code
_entity_poly.pdbx_strand_id
1 'polypeptide(L)'
;KSSMINALLGNKYLAEGILPTTNEISILKHDADADAGGGFFDAAPPIRSTKPLEQQADGLYVRSLPAPLLRELNIVDTPGTNVILGRQQRLTEEYVPRADLVLFVMSADRPFSE
;
A
#
# COMPACT_ATOMS: atom_id res chain seq x y z
N LYS A 1 -9.43 -1.54 2.17
CA LYS A 1 -7.99 -1.75 1.87
C LYS A 1 -7.13 -0.57 2.29
N SER A 2 -7.11 0.58 1.59
CA SER A 2 -6.23 1.71 1.93
C SER A 2 -6.37 2.20 3.38
N SER A 3 -7.59 2.25 3.92
CA SER A 3 -7.84 2.58 5.33
C SER A 3 -7.23 1.57 6.31
N MET A 4 -7.27 0.27 6.00
CA MET A 4 -6.60 -0.76 6.80
C MET A 4 -5.08 -0.57 6.74
N ILE A 5 -4.51 -0.27 5.58
CA ILE A 5 -3.07 -0.02 5.43
C ILE A 5 -2.66 1.18 6.28
N ASN A 6 -3.41 2.29 6.22
CA ASN A 6 -3.15 3.46 7.07
C ASN A 6 -3.20 3.10 8.57
N ALA A 7 -4.21 2.33 8.99
CA ALA A 7 -4.32 1.89 10.37
C ALA A 7 -3.15 1.00 10.80
N LEU A 8 -2.71 0.07 9.92
CA LEU A 8 -1.56 -0.79 10.16
C LEU A 8 -0.25 -0.01 10.26
N LEU A 9 -0.09 1.04 9.46
CA LEU A 9 1.07 1.94 9.48
C LEU A 9 1.00 3.00 10.60
N GLY A 10 -0.08 3.02 11.40
CA GLY A 10 -0.28 3.96 12.50
C GLY A 10 -0.52 5.41 12.07
N ASN A 11 -0.75 5.68 10.77
CA ASN A 11 -0.85 7.02 10.21
C ASN A 11 -1.58 7.05 8.85
N LYS A 12 -2.12 8.22 8.48
CA LYS A 12 -2.78 8.42 7.18
C LYS A 12 -1.77 8.77 6.08
N TYR A 13 -1.26 7.75 5.40
CA TYR A 13 -0.33 7.90 4.27
C TYR A 13 -1.00 7.81 2.89
N LEU A 14 -2.02 6.97 2.77
CA LEU A 14 -2.76 6.73 1.53
C LEU A 14 -4.09 7.49 1.53
N ALA A 15 -4.50 7.96 0.35
CA ALA A 15 -5.84 8.51 0.17
C ALA A 15 -6.91 7.42 0.42
N GLU A 16 -7.95 7.78 1.17
CA GLU A 16 -9.09 6.92 1.48
C GLU A 16 -10.30 7.35 0.64
N GLY A 17 -11.01 6.41 0.01
CA GLY A 17 -12.19 6.73 -0.79
C GLY A 17 -12.67 5.57 -1.66
N ILE A 18 -13.90 5.71 -2.17
CA ILE A 18 -14.56 4.77 -3.11
C ILE A 18 -14.25 5.09 -4.58
N LEU A 19 -13.77 6.31 -4.87
CA LEU A 19 -13.19 6.64 -6.17
C LEU A 19 -11.92 5.80 -6.34
N PRO A 20 -11.57 5.33 -7.55
CA PRO A 20 -10.37 4.53 -7.75
C PRO A 20 -9.13 5.32 -7.29
N THR A 21 -8.69 5.09 -6.05
CA THR A 21 -7.50 5.75 -5.48
C THR A 21 -6.22 5.09 -5.95
N THR A 22 -6.33 3.91 -6.55
CA THR A 22 -5.21 3.09 -7.02
C THR A 22 -5.62 2.38 -8.31
N ASN A 23 -5.43 3.06 -9.45
CA ASN A 23 -5.52 2.44 -10.78
C ASN A 23 -4.24 1.67 -11.16
N GLU A 24 -3.28 1.58 -10.25
CA GLU A 24 -1.96 0.99 -10.48
C GLU A 24 -1.50 0.27 -9.19
N ILE A 25 -0.60 -0.71 -9.32
CA ILE A 25 -0.03 -1.40 -8.14
C ILE A 25 0.95 -0.46 -7.46
N SER A 26 0.86 -0.31 -6.14
CA SER A 26 1.80 0.49 -5.36
C SER A 26 2.61 -0.38 -4.40
N ILE A 27 3.93 -0.21 -4.41
CA ILE A 27 4.83 -0.78 -3.41
C ILE A 27 5.17 0.29 -2.38
N LEU A 28 4.83 0.04 -1.12
CA LEU A 28 5.21 0.88 0.01
C LEU A 28 6.51 0.34 0.60
N LYS A 29 7.53 1.20 0.68
CA LYS A 29 8.85 0.89 1.21
C LYS A 29 9.24 1.88 2.32
N HIS A 30 10.20 1.53 3.16
CA HIS A 30 10.73 2.46 4.13
C HIS A 30 11.49 3.61 3.46
N ASP A 31 11.29 4.84 3.95
CA ASP A 31 12.15 5.96 3.61
C ASP A 31 13.32 6.08 4.58
N ALA A 32 14.48 5.53 4.22
CA ALA A 32 15.68 5.47 5.07
C ALA A 32 16.20 6.86 5.53
N ASP A 33 15.89 7.93 4.79
CA ASP A 33 16.34 9.29 5.12
C ASP A 33 15.39 9.99 6.11
N ALA A 34 14.17 9.47 6.27
CA ALA A 34 13.14 10.03 7.12
C ALA A 34 13.00 9.27 8.45
N ASP A 35 14.07 8.57 8.87
CA ASP A 35 14.05 7.65 9.99
C ASP A 35 13.86 8.38 11.32
N ALA A 36 12.61 8.46 11.76
CA ALA A 36 12.19 9.35 12.84
C ALA A 36 12.31 8.76 14.25
N GLY A 37 12.88 7.55 14.39
CA GLY A 37 12.76 6.74 15.60
C GLY A 37 11.34 6.20 15.81
N GLY A 38 11.17 5.27 16.76
CA GLY A 38 9.89 4.64 17.08
C GLY A 38 9.85 3.13 16.81
N GLY A 39 9.16 2.41 17.69
CA GLY A 39 8.88 0.98 17.60
C GLY A 39 7.84 0.63 16.53
N PHE A 40 7.68 -0.67 16.27
CA PHE A 40 6.85 -1.21 15.18
C PHE A 40 5.41 -0.68 15.13
N PHE A 41 4.79 -0.46 16.29
CA PHE A 41 3.40 0.01 16.42
C PHE A 41 3.30 1.43 16.98
N ASP A 42 4.43 2.13 17.10
CA ASP A 42 4.39 3.52 17.48
C ASP A 42 3.74 4.31 16.34
N ALA A 43 2.84 5.23 16.70
CA ALA A 43 2.31 6.18 15.75
C ALA A 43 3.51 6.94 15.17
N ALA A 44 3.76 6.75 13.87
CA ALA A 44 4.82 7.48 13.22
C ALA A 44 4.55 8.99 13.40
N PRO A 45 5.57 9.83 13.54
CA PRO A 45 5.35 11.27 13.58
C PRO A 45 4.68 11.72 12.27
N PRO A 46 4.00 12.87 12.24
CA PRO A 46 3.37 13.44 11.04
C PRO A 46 4.46 13.96 10.08
N ILE A 47 5.35 13.07 9.64
CA ILE A 47 6.39 13.35 8.67
C ILE A 47 5.84 12.93 7.31
N ARG A 48 5.73 13.90 6.42
CA ARG A 48 5.51 13.62 5.02
C ARG A 48 6.81 13.05 4.48
N SER A 49 6.72 11.88 3.83
CA SER A 49 7.81 11.40 2.98
C SER A 49 8.26 12.55 2.07
N THR A 50 9.56 12.80 2.06
CA THR A 50 10.16 13.86 1.24
C THR A 50 10.49 13.35 -0.16
N LYS A 51 10.38 12.04 -0.40
CA LYS A 51 10.67 11.42 -1.70
C LYS A 51 9.48 11.50 -2.64
N PRO A 52 9.70 11.92 -3.90
CA PRO A 52 8.68 11.85 -4.94
C PRO A 52 8.16 10.43 -5.14
N LEU A 53 6.94 10.31 -5.65
CA LEU A 53 6.44 9.05 -6.17
C LEU A 53 7.26 8.65 -7.40
N GLU A 54 7.92 7.50 -7.32
CA GLU A 54 8.66 6.96 -8.46
C GLU A 54 7.73 6.03 -9.24
N GLN A 55 7.45 6.40 -10.50
CA GLN A 55 6.78 5.52 -11.44
C GLN A 55 7.84 4.68 -12.17
N GLN A 56 7.76 3.37 -12.00
CA GLN A 56 8.59 2.44 -12.76
C GLN A 56 7.98 2.20 -14.15
N ALA A 57 8.83 1.79 -15.11
CA ALA A 57 8.47 1.66 -16.52
C ALA A 57 7.35 0.63 -16.81
N ASP A 58 7.03 -0.22 -15.83
CA ASP A 58 6.03 -1.27 -15.87
C ASP A 58 4.65 -0.87 -15.29
N GLY A 59 4.50 0.38 -14.82
CA GLY A 59 3.24 0.86 -14.22
C GLY A 59 3.10 0.51 -12.73
N LEU A 60 4.23 0.25 -12.07
CA LEU A 60 4.32 0.19 -10.61
C LEU A 60 4.70 1.55 -10.03
N TYR A 61 4.05 1.90 -8.92
CA TYR A 61 4.43 3.07 -8.12
C TYR A 61 5.16 2.65 -6.86
N VAL A 62 6.41 3.07 -6.72
CA VAL A 62 7.15 2.93 -5.47
C VAL A 62 6.94 4.19 -4.62
N ARG A 63 6.43 3.99 -3.40
CA ARG A 63 6.24 5.05 -2.41
C ARG A 63 7.08 4.74 -1.18
N SER A 64 8.10 5.56 -0.96
CA SER A 64 8.88 5.52 0.27
C SER A 64 8.12 6.26 1.38
N LEU A 65 7.94 5.66 2.55
CA LEU A 65 7.20 6.22 3.68
C LEU A 65 8.02 6.09 4.99
N PRO A 66 7.93 7.08 5.89
CA PRO A 66 8.62 7.05 7.19
C PRO A 66 7.86 6.21 8.24
N ALA A 67 7.38 5.03 7.86
CA ALA A 67 6.66 4.15 8.77
C ALA A 67 7.61 3.09 9.33
N PRO A 68 7.80 2.97 10.67
CA PRO A 68 8.71 2.01 11.30
C PRO A 68 8.48 0.57 10.84
N LEU A 69 7.22 0.17 10.66
CA LEU A 69 6.85 -1.17 10.18
C LEU A 69 7.51 -1.51 8.83
N LEU A 70 7.70 -0.52 7.95
CA LEU A 70 8.26 -0.75 6.62
C LEU A 70 9.77 -0.99 6.62
N ARG A 71 10.47 -0.81 7.75
CA ARG A 71 11.89 -1.21 7.87
C ARG A 71 12.06 -2.72 7.66
N GLU A 72 11.00 -3.47 7.97
CA GLU A 72 11.05 -4.91 8.20
C GLU A 72 10.17 -5.66 7.19
N LEU A 73 9.27 -4.94 6.50
CA LEU A 73 8.43 -5.49 5.44
C LEU A 73 8.16 -4.47 4.34
N ASN A 74 7.77 -4.97 3.17
CA ASN A 74 7.22 -4.15 2.09
C ASN A 74 5.73 -4.47 1.94
N ILE A 75 4.90 -3.45 1.67
CA ILE A 75 3.47 -3.65 1.41
C ILE A 75 3.21 -3.44 -0.07
N VAL A 76 2.56 -4.39 -0.71
CA VAL A 76 2.05 -4.24 -2.08
C VAL A 76 0.56 -3.97 -2.00
N ASP A 77 0.16 -2.76 -2.39
CA ASP A 77 -1.23 -2.34 -2.51
C ASP A 77 -1.71 -2.56 -3.95
N THR A 78 -2.63 -3.51 -4.14
CA THR A 78 -3.18 -3.85 -5.46
C THR A 78 -4.47 -3.08 -5.76
N PRO A 79 -4.83 -2.82 -7.02
CA PRO A 79 -6.12 -2.22 -7.39
C PRO A 79 -7.32 -3.01 -6.85
N GLY A 80 -8.43 -2.32 -6.60
CA GLY A 80 -9.69 -2.98 -6.19
C GLY A 80 -10.33 -3.78 -7.32
N THR A 81 -11.22 -4.70 -6.98
CA THR A 81 -11.95 -5.56 -7.95
C THR A 81 -12.87 -4.78 -8.89
N ASN A 82 -13.27 -3.55 -8.51
CA ASN A 82 -14.09 -2.66 -9.35
C ASN A 82 -13.34 -2.08 -10.56
N VAL A 83 -12.09 -2.47 -10.79
CA VAL A 83 -11.31 -2.01 -11.94
C VAL A 83 -11.22 -3.15 -12.97
N ILE A 84 -12.03 -3.04 -14.02
CA ILE A 84 -12.02 -3.98 -15.16
C ILE A 84 -10.84 -3.63 -16.07
N LEU A 85 -9.62 -3.99 -15.69
CA LEU A 85 -8.44 -3.86 -16.54
C LEU A 85 -7.56 -5.10 -16.43
N GLY A 86 -7.56 -5.95 -17.47
CA GLY A 86 -6.82 -7.21 -17.50
C GLY A 86 -5.30 -7.10 -17.27
N ARG A 87 -4.72 -5.90 -17.37
CA ARG A 87 -3.30 -5.64 -17.01
C ARG A 87 -3.06 -5.70 -15.50
N GLN A 88 -4.00 -5.23 -14.69
CA GLN A 88 -3.86 -5.18 -13.23
C GLN A 88 -4.01 -6.56 -12.60
N GLN A 89 -4.91 -7.38 -13.17
CA GLN A 89 -5.03 -8.79 -12.79
C GLN A 89 -3.71 -9.54 -13.01
N ARG A 90 -3.10 -9.40 -14.18
CA ARG A 90 -1.80 -10.01 -14.49
C ARG A 90 -0.71 -9.59 -13.51
N LEU A 91 -0.60 -8.30 -13.24
CA LEU A 91 0.39 -7.80 -12.28
C LEU A 91 0.11 -8.35 -10.87
N THR A 92 -1.15 -8.45 -10.44
CA THR A 92 -1.49 -9.05 -9.13
C THR A 92 -1.13 -10.54 -9.09
N GLU A 93 -1.41 -11.29 -10.16
CA GLU A 93 -1.04 -12.71 -10.32
C GLU A 93 0.48 -12.92 -10.34
N GLU A 94 1.27 -11.93 -10.77
CA GLU A 94 2.74 -11.99 -10.71
C GLU A 94 3.30 -11.74 -9.29
N TYR A 95 2.64 -10.90 -8.49
CA TYR A 95 3.09 -10.56 -7.14
C TYR A 95 2.64 -11.58 -6.08
N VAL A 96 1.44 -12.16 -6.21
CA VAL A 96 0.90 -13.12 -5.22
C VAL A 96 1.85 -14.31 -4.97
N PRO A 97 2.42 -14.99 -5.98
CA PRO A 97 3.33 -16.12 -5.77
C PRO A 97 4.64 -15.75 -5.06
N ARG A 98 5.00 -14.47 -5.03
CA ARG A 98 6.24 -13.96 -4.43
C ARG A 98 6.02 -13.37 -3.03
N ALA A 99 4.77 -13.28 -2.59
CA ALA A 99 4.43 -12.70 -1.30
C ALA A 99 4.62 -13.72 -0.16
N ASP A 100 5.26 -13.30 0.92
CA ASP A 100 5.38 -14.12 2.15
C ASP A 100 4.03 -14.21 2.90
N LEU A 101 3.18 -13.18 2.76
CA LEU A 101 1.84 -13.11 3.35
C LEU A 101 0.89 -12.36 2.42
N VAL A 102 -0.33 -12.88 2.26
CA VAL A 102 -1.41 -12.23 1.52
C VAL A 102 -2.57 -11.91 2.46
N LEU A 103 -2.96 -10.63 2.49
CA LEU A 103 -4.09 -10.15 3.28
C LEU A 103 -5.27 -9.83 2.36
N PHE A 104 -6.29 -10.67 2.38
CA PHE A 104 -7.56 -10.40 1.70
C PHE A 104 -8.45 -9.50 2.57
N VAL A 105 -8.79 -8.33 2.06
CA VAL A 105 -9.57 -7.31 2.79
C VAL A 105 -10.92 -7.14 2.12
N MET A 106 -12.00 -7.47 2.83
CA MET A 106 -13.38 -7.30 2.38
C MET A 106 -14.18 -6.44 3.36
N SER A 107 -15.22 -5.77 2.87
CA SER A 107 -16.15 -5.04 3.73
C SER A 107 -17.05 -6.01 4.48
N ALA A 108 -17.24 -5.79 5.78
CA ALA A 108 -18.22 -6.53 6.58
C ALA A 108 -19.67 -6.16 6.23
N ASP A 109 -19.91 -4.93 5.75
CA ASP A 109 -21.25 -4.45 5.39
C ASP A 109 -21.72 -4.99 4.03
N ARG A 110 -20.77 -5.31 3.15
CA ARG A 110 -21.00 -5.91 1.83
C ARG A 110 -20.08 -7.10 1.62
N PRO A 111 -20.29 -8.20 2.36
CA PRO A 111 -19.52 -9.40 2.15
C PRO A 111 -19.92 -9.98 0.78
N PHE A 112 -18.95 -10.17 -0.12
CA PHE A 112 -19.13 -10.73 -1.47
C PHE A 112 -19.96 -9.88 -2.46
N SER A 113 -19.73 -8.57 -2.54
CA SER A 113 -20.19 -7.82 -3.72
C SER A 113 -19.26 -8.07 -4.91
N GLU A 114 -19.85 -8.44 -6.07
CA GLU A 114 -19.20 -8.53 -7.39
C GLU A 114 -18.38 -7.28 -7.74
#